data_AF-A0A6G2JBZ7-F1
#
_entry.id   AF-A0A6G2JBZ7-F1
#
_cell.length_a   1.000
_cell.length_b   1.000
_cell.length_c   1.000
_cell.angle_alpha   90.00
_cell.angle_beta   90.00
_cell.angle_gamma   90.00
#
_symmetry.space_group_name_H-M   'P 1'
#
loop_
_entity.id
_entity.type
_entity.pdbx_description
1 polymer ?
#
loop_
_entity_poly.entity_id
_entity_poly.type
_entity_poly.pdbx_seq_one_letter_code
_entity_poly.pdbx_strand_id
1 'polypeptide(L)'
;MHRFRKTSGLASGVLALALVAAACAPYDATTEAVIEPVGADASVRGTITYRERIALSPDAVVTVQLRDTSYADAAAVLIDEQIISNPGQVPIDFNLRYASDEIDNRNTYSVSAVITEGDGRMAFTNDTAYDVITRGNPRRVDMTLVMVEPPPELAPEGWSPTDPERVEAPVHVTDVEMLWESRTTSQSEGYVLVFFAASRQEDCYHRGREDVTREGNRYEVTVTALVPAELPWAQDCSELDLELDAVVYIGEVASDETVEVTVNGEHEYSFTAP
;
A
#
# COMPACT_ATOMS: atom_id res chain seq x y z
N MET A 1 -55.64 15.43 25.90
CA MET A 1 -56.42 16.44 26.66
C MET A 1 -57.51 15.74 27.44
N HIS A 2 -57.88 16.26 28.63
CA HIS A 2 -58.84 15.76 29.64
C HIS A 2 -58.22 14.81 30.69
N ARG A 3 -57.61 15.33 31.76
CA ARG A 3 -58.19 15.89 33.02
C ARG A 3 -58.93 14.86 33.89
N PHE A 4 -58.20 14.40 34.91
CA PHE A 4 -58.54 14.31 36.34
C PHE A 4 -60.00 14.08 36.75
N ARG A 5 -60.20 13.04 37.57
CA ARG A 5 -61.24 13.00 38.61
C ARG A 5 -60.64 12.53 39.93
N LYS A 6 -60.58 13.43 40.91
CA LYS A 6 -60.44 13.16 42.35
C LYS A 6 -61.81 12.77 42.91
N THR A 7 -61.88 11.79 43.80
CA THR A 7 -62.85 11.80 44.92
C THR A 7 -62.32 11.00 46.10
N SER A 8 -62.40 11.66 47.26
CA SER A 8 -61.98 11.25 48.59
C SER A 8 -62.96 10.25 49.22
N GLY A 9 -62.46 9.41 50.12
CA GLY A 9 -63.26 8.58 51.03
C GLY A 9 -62.55 8.40 52.36
N LEU A 10 -63.01 9.14 53.36
CA LEU A 10 -62.70 9.00 54.80
C LEU A 10 -63.47 7.82 55.39
N ALA A 11 -62.87 7.04 56.29
CA ALA A 11 -63.39 6.78 57.63
C ALA A 11 -62.56 5.72 58.40
N SER A 12 -62.19 6.10 59.63
CA SER A 12 -62.04 5.34 60.88
C SER A 12 -62.11 3.81 60.79
N GLY A 13 -61.20 3.01 61.34
CA GLY A 13 -60.40 3.20 62.55
C GLY A 13 -60.72 2.04 63.49
N VAL A 14 -59.74 1.18 63.81
CA VAL A 14 -59.76 0.35 65.01
C VAL A 14 -58.33 0.20 65.54
N LEU A 15 -58.21 0.62 66.79
CA LEU A 15 -57.08 0.53 67.69
C LEU A 15 -56.92 -0.93 68.16
N ALA A 16 -55.75 -1.54 67.97
CA ALA A 16 -55.36 -2.74 68.71
C ALA A 16 -53.88 -2.63 69.10
N LEU A 17 -53.69 -2.39 70.40
CA LEU A 17 -52.44 -2.30 71.13
C LEU A 17 -51.95 -3.74 71.43
N ALA A 18 -50.76 -4.13 70.99
CA ALA A 18 -50.10 -5.36 71.41
C ALA A 18 -48.65 -5.07 71.80
N LEU A 19 -48.30 -5.55 73.01
CA LEU A 19 -47.03 -5.34 73.70
C LEU A 19 -45.89 -6.21 73.15
N VAL A 20 -44.73 -5.55 72.98
CA VAL A 20 -43.35 -5.94 73.36
C VAL A 20 -42.79 -7.30 72.93
N ALA A 21 -41.79 -7.25 72.05
CA ALA A 21 -40.54 -8.01 72.21
C ALA A 21 -39.39 -7.23 71.55
N ALA A 22 -38.52 -6.63 72.37
CA ALA A 22 -37.22 -6.14 71.93
C ALA A 22 -36.26 -7.33 71.87
N ALA A 23 -35.81 -7.68 70.66
CA ALA A 23 -34.72 -8.62 70.45
C ALA A 23 -33.66 -7.93 69.57
N CYS A 24 -32.46 -7.78 70.12
CA CYS A 24 -31.27 -7.33 69.42
C CYS A 24 -30.83 -8.38 68.38
N ALA A 25 -30.57 -7.90 67.15
CA ALA A 25 -29.53 -8.25 66.16
C ALA A 25 -29.09 -9.74 66.01
N PRO A 26 -28.89 -10.25 64.78
CA PRO A 26 -27.98 -9.64 63.80
C PRO A 26 -28.59 -9.40 62.41
N TYR A 27 -28.13 -8.33 61.77
CA TYR A 27 -28.24 -8.17 60.33
C TYR A 27 -27.19 -9.10 59.71
N ASP A 28 -27.59 -10.23 59.15
CA ASP A 28 -26.74 -10.93 58.18
C ASP A 28 -26.98 -10.29 56.82
N ALA A 29 -26.29 -9.18 56.57
CA ALA A 29 -26.14 -8.66 55.22
C ALA A 29 -24.99 -9.41 54.54
N THR A 30 -25.24 -10.67 54.19
CA THR A 30 -24.46 -11.35 53.15
C THR A 30 -25.26 -11.28 51.85
N THR A 31 -25.46 -10.07 51.35
CA THR A 31 -25.62 -9.89 49.91
C THR A 31 -24.21 -10.04 49.34
N GLU A 32 -23.87 -11.23 48.87
CA GLU A 32 -22.83 -11.33 47.85
C GLU A 32 -23.25 -10.40 46.72
N ALA A 33 -22.52 -9.30 46.58
CA ALA A 33 -22.56 -8.52 45.36
C ALA A 33 -22.08 -9.49 44.26
N VAL A 34 -23.03 -10.01 43.48
CA VAL A 34 -22.71 -10.53 42.16
C VAL A 34 -22.19 -9.32 41.39
N ILE A 35 -20.87 -9.18 41.34
CA ILE A 35 -20.21 -8.29 40.40
C ILE A 35 -20.48 -8.94 39.05
N GLU A 36 -21.58 -8.55 38.40
CA GLU A 36 -21.70 -8.79 36.97
C GLU A 36 -20.51 -8.11 36.30
N PRO A 37 -19.79 -8.79 35.40
CA PRO A 37 -18.63 -8.20 34.75
C PRO A 37 -19.04 -6.89 34.11
N VAL A 38 -18.33 -5.83 34.48
CA VAL A 38 -18.45 -4.50 33.90
C VAL A 38 -18.08 -4.63 32.42
N GLY A 39 -19.06 -4.43 31.53
CA GLY A 39 -18.87 -4.38 30.08
C GLY A 39 -18.60 -5.74 29.44
N ALA A 40 -19.43 -6.14 28.47
CA ALA A 40 -18.98 -7.10 27.49
C ALA A 40 -17.88 -6.43 26.65
N ASP A 41 -16.62 -6.84 26.82
CA ASP A 41 -15.49 -6.41 25.98
C ASP A 41 -15.83 -6.71 24.51
N ALA A 42 -16.22 -5.68 23.77
CA ALA A 42 -16.38 -5.76 22.33
C ALA A 42 -15.00 -5.61 21.69
N SER A 43 -14.84 -6.08 20.44
CA SER A 43 -13.56 -5.97 19.77
C SER A 43 -13.65 -5.70 18.29
N VAL A 44 -12.60 -5.05 17.77
CA VAL A 44 -12.29 -4.95 16.34
C VAL A 44 -11.17 -5.93 16.04
N ARG A 45 -11.37 -6.77 15.03
CA ARG A 45 -10.40 -7.81 14.62
C ARG A 45 -9.99 -7.63 13.18
N GLY A 46 -8.92 -8.28 12.77
CA GLY A 46 -8.50 -8.15 11.39
C GLY A 46 -7.15 -8.74 11.12
N THR A 47 -6.70 -8.52 9.89
CA THR A 47 -5.36 -8.88 9.44
C THR A 47 -4.63 -7.66 8.90
N ILE A 48 -3.30 -7.73 8.92
CA ILE A 48 -2.38 -6.76 8.34
C ILE A 48 -1.59 -7.46 7.24
N THR A 49 -1.52 -6.85 6.07
CA THR A 49 -0.80 -7.32 4.87
C THR A 49 -0.06 -6.16 4.20
N TYR A 50 0.91 -6.48 3.35
CA TYR A 50 1.59 -5.57 2.43
C TYR A 50 1.93 -6.33 1.13
N ARG A 51 2.26 -5.64 0.04
CA ARG A 51 2.39 -6.24 -1.30
C ARG A 51 3.81 -6.70 -1.62
N GLU A 52 4.77 -6.07 -0.97
CA GLU A 52 6.19 -6.23 -1.19
C GLU A 52 6.65 -7.61 -0.72
N ARG A 53 7.51 -8.26 -1.52
CA ARG A 53 8.01 -9.61 -1.23
C ARG A 53 9.20 -9.58 -0.29
N ILE A 54 9.07 -8.87 0.83
CA ILE A 54 10.11 -8.76 1.86
C ILE A 54 9.64 -9.35 3.19
N ALA A 55 10.55 -10.02 3.89
CA ALA A 55 10.29 -10.51 5.24
C ALA A 55 10.54 -9.40 6.26
N LEU A 56 9.66 -9.31 7.26
CA LEU A 56 9.94 -8.49 8.45
C LEU A 56 11.11 -9.08 9.23
N SER A 57 11.92 -8.23 9.86
CA SER A 57 12.95 -8.71 10.78
C SER A 57 12.32 -9.39 12.01
N PRO A 58 13.03 -10.32 12.68
CA PRO A 58 12.56 -10.92 13.93
C PRO A 58 12.31 -9.90 15.05
N ASP A 59 12.95 -8.74 14.97
CA ASP A 59 12.85 -7.65 15.95
C ASP A 59 11.78 -6.61 15.56
N ALA A 60 11.04 -6.83 14.46
CA ALA A 60 9.96 -5.95 14.05
C ALA A 60 8.83 -5.89 15.09
N VAL A 61 8.20 -4.71 15.16
CA VAL A 61 7.08 -4.41 16.04
C VAL A 61 5.95 -3.83 15.21
N VAL A 62 4.77 -4.43 15.33
CA VAL A 62 3.53 -3.87 14.77
C VAL A 62 2.77 -3.16 15.89
N THR A 63 2.42 -1.91 15.67
CA THR A 63 1.55 -1.13 16.54
C THR A 63 0.23 -0.88 15.84
N VAL A 64 -0.86 -1.42 16.38
CA VAL A 64 -2.22 -1.25 15.86
C VAL A 64 -3.01 -0.41 16.85
N GLN A 65 -3.71 0.61 16.37
CA GLN A 65 -4.44 1.55 17.23
C GLN A 65 -5.88 1.70 16.75
N LEU A 66 -6.82 1.65 17.70
CA LEU A 66 -8.20 2.09 17.50
C LEU A 66 -8.33 3.51 18.02
N ARG A 67 -8.75 4.44 17.15
CA ARG A 67 -8.88 5.85 17.52
C ARG A 67 -10.24 6.43 17.15
N ASP A 68 -10.71 7.39 17.95
CA ASP A 68 -11.81 8.29 17.59
C ASP A 68 -11.30 9.37 16.64
N THR A 69 -11.79 9.34 15.40
CA THR A 69 -11.43 10.24 14.30
C THR A 69 -12.57 11.17 13.91
N SER A 70 -13.48 11.46 14.85
CA SER A 70 -14.62 12.34 14.61
C SER A 70 -14.24 13.79 14.29
N TYR A 71 -13.06 14.23 14.75
CA TYR A 71 -12.57 15.59 14.60
C TYR A 71 -11.32 15.61 13.72
N ALA A 72 -11.44 16.17 12.52
CA ALA A 72 -10.33 16.23 11.56
C ALA A 72 -9.17 17.14 12.02
N ASP A 73 -9.47 18.18 12.82
CA ASP A 73 -8.50 19.20 13.25
C ASP A 73 -7.98 18.99 14.68
N ALA A 74 -8.17 17.80 15.26
CA ALA A 74 -7.73 17.47 16.60
C ALA A 74 -6.94 16.16 16.60
N ALA A 75 -6.06 16.00 17.59
CA ALA A 75 -5.41 14.71 17.82
C ALA A 75 -6.47 13.65 18.11
N ALA A 76 -6.52 12.61 17.27
CA ALA A 76 -7.47 11.52 17.40
C ALA A 76 -7.27 10.80 18.74
N VAL A 77 -8.36 10.60 19.49
CA VAL A 77 -8.33 10.02 20.83
C VAL A 77 -8.06 8.52 20.72
N LEU A 78 -7.05 8.03 21.44
CA LEU A 78 -6.74 6.60 21.49
C LEU A 78 -7.76 5.88 22.37
N ILE A 79 -8.39 4.84 21.82
CA ILE A 79 -9.32 3.95 22.53
C ILE A 79 -8.58 2.69 22.97
N ASP A 80 -7.86 2.05 22.05
CA ASP A 80 -7.06 0.86 22.34
C ASP A 80 -5.81 0.81 21.47
N GLU A 81 -4.77 0.15 21.97
CA GLU A 81 -3.51 -0.10 21.28
C GLU A 81 -3.06 -1.53 21.51
N GLN A 82 -2.72 -2.21 20.42
CA GLN A 82 -2.07 -3.51 20.45
C GLN A 82 -0.65 -3.39 19.89
N ILE A 83 0.32 -3.86 20.67
CA ILE A 83 1.72 -4.02 20.25
C ILE A 83 1.99 -5.50 20.01
N ILE A 84 2.48 -5.84 18.83
CA ILE A 84 2.82 -7.21 18.42
C ILE A 84 4.31 -7.25 18.09
N SER A 85 5.10 -7.83 19.01
CA SER A 85 6.53 -8.07 18.81
C SER A 85 6.76 -9.37 18.05
N ASN A 86 7.78 -9.41 17.19
CA ASN A 86 8.09 -10.55 16.33
C ASN A 86 6.83 -11.09 15.62
N PRO A 87 6.18 -10.27 14.78
CA PRO A 87 4.88 -10.58 14.20
C PRO A 87 4.91 -11.77 13.24
N GLY A 88 6.08 -12.23 12.81
CA GLY A 88 6.24 -13.29 11.83
C GLY A 88 5.93 -12.80 10.41
N GLN A 89 5.21 -13.60 9.64
CA GLN A 89 4.86 -13.30 8.24
C GLN A 89 3.41 -12.83 8.12
N VAL A 90 3.14 -12.00 7.12
CA VAL A 90 1.79 -11.61 6.74
C VAL A 90 0.98 -12.81 6.20
N PRO A 91 -0.35 -12.84 6.41
CA PRO A 91 -1.16 -11.87 7.15
C PRO A 91 -0.94 -11.93 8.68
N ILE A 92 -0.82 -10.77 9.33
CA ILE A 92 -0.64 -10.63 10.79
C ILE A 92 -1.98 -10.33 11.44
N ASP A 93 -2.45 -11.20 12.33
CA ASP A 93 -3.72 -11.03 13.05
C ASP A 93 -3.64 -9.96 14.16
N PHE A 94 -4.70 -9.16 14.32
CA PHE A 94 -4.86 -8.23 15.43
C PHE A 94 -6.26 -8.31 16.07
N ASN A 95 -6.36 -7.84 17.32
CA ASN A 95 -7.61 -7.80 18.10
C ASN A 95 -7.58 -6.65 19.13
N LEU A 96 -8.25 -5.55 18.80
CA LEU A 96 -8.38 -4.36 19.65
C LEU A 96 -9.68 -4.46 20.47
N ARG A 97 -9.58 -4.38 21.78
CA ARG A 97 -10.70 -4.52 22.72
C ARG A 97 -11.10 -3.16 23.27
N TYR A 98 -12.40 -2.94 23.41
CA TYR A 98 -12.94 -1.69 23.93
C TYR A 98 -14.19 -1.94 24.76
N ALA A 99 -14.43 -1.06 25.74
CA ALA A 99 -15.67 -1.05 26.48
C ALA A 99 -16.77 -0.36 25.65
N SER A 100 -17.97 -0.91 25.66
CA SER A 100 -19.06 -0.41 24.80
C SER A 100 -19.51 1.02 25.14
N ASP A 101 -19.24 1.50 26.35
CA ASP A 101 -19.52 2.86 26.81
C ASP A 101 -18.46 3.90 26.39
N GLU A 102 -17.30 3.46 25.89
CA GLU A 102 -16.30 4.33 25.25
C GLU A 102 -16.71 4.74 23.82
N ILE A 103 -17.72 4.07 23.25
CA ILE A 103 -18.19 4.29 21.89
C ILE A 103 -19.48 5.13 21.87
N ASP A 104 -19.40 6.33 21.29
CA ASP A 104 -20.56 7.13 20.90
C ASP A 104 -20.95 6.79 19.45
N ASN A 105 -22.19 6.34 19.24
CA ASN A 105 -22.72 6.02 17.91
C ASN A 105 -22.71 7.20 16.91
N ARG A 106 -22.54 8.44 17.39
CA ARG A 106 -22.43 9.65 16.57
C ARG A 106 -21.02 9.85 16.00
N ASN A 107 -20.01 9.26 16.63
CA ASN A 107 -18.60 9.45 16.32
C ASN A 107 -18.11 8.52 15.19
N THR A 108 -16.95 8.86 14.62
CA THR A 108 -16.20 8.01 13.68
C THR A 108 -15.07 7.34 14.44
N TYR A 109 -14.83 6.07 14.19
CA TYR A 109 -13.69 5.34 14.74
C TYR A 109 -12.93 4.69 13.59
N SER A 110 -11.60 4.73 13.63
CA SER A 110 -10.76 4.11 12.62
C SER A 110 -9.64 3.31 13.25
N VAL A 111 -9.19 2.28 12.53
CA VAL A 111 -7.98 1.52 12.85
C VAL A 111 -6.82 2.03 12.00
N SER A 112 -5.65 2.14 12.62
CA SER A 112 -4.38 2.37 11.94
C SER A 112 -3.34 1.35 12.38
N ALA A 113 -2.37 1.05 11.51
CA ALA A 113 -1.24 0.20 11.85
C ALA A 113 0.06 0.78 11.33
N VAL A 114 1.11 0.62 12.13
CA VAL A 114 2.49 0.97 11.80
C VAL A 114 3.36 -0.25 12.06
N ILE A 115 4.31 -0.52 11.16
CA ILE A 115 5.36 -1.52 11.37
C ILE A 115 6.69 -0.79 11.52
N THR A 116 7.33 -0.97 12.67
CA THR A 116 8.69 -0.49 12.96
C THR A 116 9.65 -1.67 12.99
N GLU A 117 10.80 -1.54 12.36
CA GLU A 117 11.81 -2.61 12.32
C GLU A 117 12.81 -2.49 13.48
N GLY A 118 13.65 -3.51 13.67
CA GLY A 118 14.59 -3.57 14.80
C GLY A 118 15.63 -2.43 14.84
N ASP A 119 15.88 -1.78 13.70
CA ASP A 119 16.73 -0.60 13.56
C ASP A 119 16.02 0.72 13.89
N GLY A 120 14.71 0.67 14.19
CA GLY A 120 13.88 1.81 14.54
C GLY A 120 13.21 2.52 13.36
N ARG A 121 13.42 2.06 12.11
CA ARG A 121 12.78 2.66 10.94
C ARG A 121 11.29 2.34 10.87
N MET A 122 10.48 3.30 10.44
CA MET A 122 9.06 3.06 10.17
C MET A 122 8.96 2.45 8.77
N ALA A 123 8.86 1.13 8.68
CA ALA A 123 8.89 0.45 7.39
C ALA A 123 7.56 0.53 6.63
N PHE A 124 6.44 0.38 7.35
CA PHE A 124 5.11 0.33 6.76
C PHE A 124 4.07 1.11 7.57
N THR A 125 3.08 1.67 6.90
CA THR A 125 1.89 2.29 7.51
C THR A 125 0.69 2.19 6.58
N ASN A 126 -0.53 2.33 7.09
CA ASN A 126 -1.69 2.47 6.20
C ASN A 126 -1.79 3.90 5.64
N ASP A 127 -2.09 4.03 4.34
CA ASP A 127 -2.34 5.30 3.64
C ASP A 127 -3.85 5.60 3.47
N THR A 128 -4.68 4.59 3.74
CA THR A 128 -6.14 4.63 3.60
C THR A 128 -6.80 4.54 4.97
N ALA A 129 -7.93 5.21 5.16
CA ALA A 129 -8.72 5.15 6.39
C ALA A 129 -9.49 3.82 6.49
N TYR A 130 -9.38 3.13 7.63
CA TYR A 130 -10.14 1.91 7.94
C TYR A 130 -11.16 2.19 9.04
N ASP A 131 -12.32 2.73 8.66
CA ASP A 131 -13.39 3.05 9.62
C ASP A 131 -14.10 1.78 10.14
N VAL A 132 -14.47 1.80 11.42
CA VAL A 132 -15.00 0.65 12.17
C VAL A 132 -16.13 1.03 13.13
N ILE A 133 -16.85 0.02 13.61
CA ILE A 133 -17.82 0.05 14.72
C ILE A 133 -19.14 0.79 14.43
N THR A 134 -19.09 2.07 14.04
CA THR A 134 -20.26 2.97 13.90
C THR A 134 -20.63 3.22 12.45
N ARG A 135 -21.80 3.83 12.20
CA ARG A 135 -22.27 4.24 10.86
C ARG A 135 -22.34 3.10 9.82
N GLY A 136 -22.55 1.87 10.30
CA GLY A 136 -22.60 0.68 9.44
C GLY A 136 -21.23 0.09 9.10
N ASN A 137 -20.14 0.66 9.61
CA ASN A 137 -18.80 0.14 9.42
C ASN A 137 -18.60 -1.19 10.16
N PRO A 138 -17.73 -2.08 9.63
CA PRO A 138 -17.55 -3.40 10.19
C PRO A 138 -16.77 -3.37 11.51
N ARG A 139 -16.75 -4.50 12.21
CA ARG A 139 -15.84 -4.76 13.34
C ARG A 139 -14.74 -5.77 12.97
N ARG A 140 -14.64 -6.07 11.67
CA ARG A 140 -13.57 -6.87 11.07
C ARG A 140 -13.04 -6.15 9.85
N VAL A 141 -11.74 -5.85 9.81
CA VAL A 141 -11.09 -5.14 8.70
C VAL A 141 -9.78 -5.81 8.34
N ASP A 142 -9.52 -5.96 7.05
CA ASP A 142 -8.23 -6.45 6.55
C ASP A 142 -7.48 -5.26 5.98
N MET A 143 -6.34 -4.92 6.58
CA MET A 143 -5.56 -3.74 6.24
C MET A 143 -4.42 -4.12 5.28
N THR A 144 -4.33 -3.41 4.17
CA THR A 144 -3.13 -3.36 3.33
C THR A 144 -2.36 -2.11 3.68
N LEU A 145 -1.11 -2.29 4.11
CA LEU A 145 -0.18 -1.21 4.40
C LEU A 145 0.69 -0.92 3.17
N VAL A 146 1.22 0.29 3.12
CA VAL A 146 2.20 0.74 2.13
C VAL A 146 3.57 0.85 2.78
N MET A 147 4.61 0.54 2.02
CA MET A 147 5.98 0.77 2.43
C MET A 147 6.30 2.27 2.41
N VAL A 148 6.95 2.77 3.46
CA VAL A 148 7.44 4.16 3.53
C VAL A 148 8.96 4.23 3.69
N GLU A 149 9.59 3.17 4.23
CA GLU A 149 11.04 3.07 4.33
C GLU A 149 11.52 1.62 4.10
N PRO A 150 12.19 1.34 2.96
CA PRO A 150 12.68 0.00 2.65
C PRO A 150 13.87 -0.40 3.54
N PRO A 151 14.23 -1.71 3.57
CA PRO A 151 15.47 -2.15 4.18
C PRO A 151 16.69 -1.43 3.55
N PRO A 152 17.61 -0.85 4.34
CA PRO A 152 18.77 -0.12 3.81
C PRO A 152 19.66 -0.95 2.89
N GLU A 153 19.70 -2.27 3.10
CA GLU A 153 20.46 -3.23 2.31
C GLU A 153 19.94 -3.37 0.88
N LEU A 154 18.65 -3.08 0.68
CA LEU A 154 17.95 -3.19 -0.60
C LEU A 154 17.73 -1.81 -1.24
N ALA A 155 17.93 -0.73 -0.49
CA ALA A 155 17.72 0.63 -0.97
C ALA A 155 19.03 1.21 -1.55
N PRO A 156 19.02 1.74 -2.78
CA PRO A 156 20.17 2.50 -3.28
C PRO A 156 20.41 3.75 -2.42
N GLU A 157 21.66 4.22 -2.36
CA GLU A 157 21.97 5.49 -1.68
C GLU A 157 21.16 6.64 -2.31
N GLY A 158 20.43 7.39 -1.49
CA GLY A 158 19.58 8.48 -1.97
C GLY A 158 18.20 8.06 -2.48
N TRP A 159 17.77 6.82 -2.20
CA TRP A 159 16.41 6.38 -2.53
C TRP A 159 15.33 7.32 -1.97
N SER A 160 14.33 7.62 -2.80
CA SER A 160 13.15 8.40 -2.43
C SER A 160 11.88 7.62 -2.79
N PRO A 161 10.88 7.55 -1.89
CA PRO A 161 9.59 6.93 -2.20
C PRO A 161 8.80 7.70 -3.27
N THR A 162 9.10 8.98 -3.46
CA THR A 162 8.40 9.86 -4.41
C THR A 162 9.19 10.14 -5.68
N ASP A 163 10.46 9.70 -5.75
CA ASP A 163 11.31 9.85 -6.94
C ASP A 163 12.15 8.58 -7.10
N PRO A 164 11.56 7.50 -7.65
CA PRO A 164 12.29 6.26 -7.86
C PRO A 164 13.41 6.51 -8.89
N GLU A 165 14.63 6.13 -8.52
CA GLU A 165 15.78 6.17 -9.43
C GLU A 165 15.47 5.34 -10.69
N ARG A 166 15.75 5.93 -11.85
CA ARG A 166 15.62 5.24 -13.13
C ARG A 166 16.98 4.75 -13.57
N VAL A 167 17.03 3.50 -14.01
CA VAL A 167 18.25 2.86 -14.51
C VAL A 167 18.11 2.65 -16.01
N GLU A 168 19.25 2.75 -16.70
CA GLU A 168 19.32 2.50 -18.13
C GLU A 168 19.34 0.99 -18.39
N ALA A 169 18.40 0.49 -19.20
CA ALA A 169 18.25 -0.93 -19.53
C ALA A 169 18.05 -1.15 -21.04
N PRO A 170 18.54 -2.25 -21.63
CA PRO A 170 18.29 -2.58 -23.03
C PRO A 170 16.80 -2.81 -23.27
N VAL A 171 16.30 -2.35 -24.42
CA VAL A 171 14.91 -2.61 -24.83
C VAL A 171 14.71 -4.04 -25.33
N HIS A 172 13.48 -4.54 -25.23
CA HIS A 172 13.09 -5.81 -25.83
C HIS A 172 12.80 -5.64 -27.31
N VAL A 173 13.82 -5.77 -28.16
CA VAL A 173 13.70 -5.61 -29.62
C VAL A 173 12.73 -6.65 -30.19
N THR A 174 11.73 -6.18 -30.93
CA THR A 174 10.73 -7.01 -31.61
C THR A 174 11.00 -7.13 -33.10
N ASP A 175 11.48 -6.05 -33.72
CA ASP A 175 11.85 -6.04 -35.14
C ASP A 175 12.90 -4.95 -35.44
N VAL A 176 13.61 -5.10 -36.54
CA VAL A 176 14.56 -4.10 -37.03
C VAL A 176 14.41 -3.94 -38.53
N GLU A 177 14.13 -2.71 -38.95
CA GLU A 177 14.01 -2.33 -40.34
C GLU A 177 15.07 -1.29 -40.71
N MET A 178 15.31 -1.15 -42.01
CA MET A 178 16.17 -0.13 -42.58
C MET A 178 15.36 0.76 -43.52
N LEU A 179 15.38 2.06 -43.26
CA LEU A 179 14.90 3.07 -44.19
C LEU A 179 16.08 3.73 -44.90
N TRP A 180 15.92 3.88 -46.21
CA TRP A 180 16.90 4.51 -47.09
C TRP A 180 16.30 5.77 -47.71
N GLU A 181 16.97 6.90 -47.54
CA GLU A 181 16.64 8.13 -48.24
C GLU A 181 17.70 8.42 -49.31
N SER A 182 17.30 8.42 -50.58
CA SER A 182 18.24 8.70 -51.68
C SER A 182 18.66 10.16 -51.67
N ARG A 183 19.96 10.43 -51.57
CA ARG A 183 20.53 11.77 -51.77
C ARG A 183 21.02 11.97 -53.19
N THR A 184 21.71 10.97 -53.73
CA THR A 184 22.27 10.98 -55.08
C THR A 184 22.12 9.61 -55.74
N THR A 185 22.52 9.49 -57.00
CA THR A 185 22.55 8.21 -57.72
C THR A 185 23.58 7.21 -57.19
N SER A 186 24.43 7.61 -56.23
CA SER A 186 25.49 6.76 -55.68
C SER A 186 25.54 6.75 -54.15
N GLN A 187 24.60 7.44 -53.49
CA GLN A 187 24.59 7.58 -52.04
C GLN A 187 23.17 7.66 -51.50
N SER A 188 22.94 6.92 -50.42
CA SER A 188 21.71 6.89 -49.63
C SER A 188 22.02 7.22 -48.17
N GLU A 189 21.14 7.97 -47.52
CA GLU A 189 21.12 8.10 -46.06
C GLU A 189 20.43 6.87 -45.46
N GLY A 190 21.06 6.26 -44.46
CA GLY A 190 20.51 5.11 -43.75
C GLY A 190 19.92 5.49 -42.40
N TYR A 191 18.75 4.94 -42.10
CA TYR A 191 18.10 5.03 -40.80
C TYR A 191 17.71 3.62 -40.34
N VAL A 192 18.22 3.21 -39.19
CA VAL A 192 17.83 1.95 -38.56
C VAL A 192 16.59 2.23 -37.71
N LEU A 193 15.51 1.52 -37.98
CA LEU A 193 14.27 1.55 -37.20
C LEU A 193 14.29 0.34 -36.29
N VAL A 194 14.41 0.58 -34.99
CA VAL A 194 14.36 -0.47 -33.98
C VAL A 194 12.98 -0.46 -33.35
N PHE A 195 12.19 -1.48 -33.64
CA PHE A 195 10.92 -1.74 -32.98
C PHE A 195 11.16 -2.53 -31.71
N PHE A 196 10.51 -2.15 -30.61
CA PHE A 196 10.67 -2.82 -29.33
C PHE A 196 9.40 -2.78 -28.49
N ALA A 197 9.27 -3.78 -27.63
CA ALA A 197 8.16 -3.89 -26.70
C ALA A 197 8.46 -3.13 -25.39
N ALA A 198 7.46 -2.41 -24.89
CA ALA A 198 7.48 -1.66 -23.64
C ALA A 198 6.16 -1.86 -22.87
N SER A 199 6.15 -1.51 -21.59
CA SER A 199 4.93 -1.54 -20.77
C SER A 199 4.07 -0.29 -21.01
N ARG A 200 2.75 -0.47 -21.16
CA ARG A 200 1.79 0.65 -21.19
C ARG A 200 1.57 1.33 -19.84
N GLN A 201 2.04 0.74 -18.75
CA GLN A 201 1.82 1.32 -17.42
C GLN A 201 2.56 2.66 -17.30
N GLU A 202 1.94 3.60 -16.58
CA GLU A 202 2.53 4.93 -16.37
C GLU A 202 3.91 4.80 -15.72
N ASP A 203 4.85 5.65 -16.12
CA ASP A 203 6.23 5.70 -15.62
C ASP A 203 7.08 4.42 -15.79
N CYS A 204 6.61 3.40 -16.52
CA CYS A 204 7.42 2.21 -16.82
C CYS A 204 8.43 2.41 -17.97
N TYR A 205 8.25 3.44 -18.80
CA TYR A 205 9.13 3.71 -19.93
C TYR A 205 9.43 5.20 -20.08
N HIS A 206 10.72 5.52 -20.17
CA HIS A 206 11.20 6.77 -20.71
C HIS A 206 12.30 6.50 -21.74
N ARG A 207 12.41 7.41 -22.72
CA ARG A 207 13.44 7.34 -23.76
C ARG A 207 14.83 7.32 -23.13
N GLY A 208 15.60 6.27 -23.43
CA GLY A 208 17.00 6.17 -23.04
C GLY A 208 17.94 6.65 -24.15
N ARG A 209 19.04 5.94 -24.29
CA ARG A 209 20.08 6.20 -25.28
C ARG A 209 19.70 5.61 -26.63
N GLU A 210 19.98 6.37 -27.68
CA GLU A 210 19.81 5.99 -29.08
C GLU A 210 21.07 6.44 -29.82
N ASP A 211 22.09 5.59 -29.79
CA ASP A 211 23.41 5.89 -30.32
C ASP A 211 23.83 4.85 -31.36
N VAL A 212 24.81 5.22 -32.19
CA VAL A 212 25.46 4.31 -33.13
C VAL A 212 26.96 4.49 -33.12
N THR A 213 27.69 3.39 -33.17
CA THR A 213 29.12 3.37 -33.49
C THR A 213 29.36 2.58 -34.76
N ARG A 214 30.42 2.94 -35.51
CA ARG A 214 30.71 2.36 -36.83
C ARG A 214 32.15 1.87 -36.90
N GLU A 215 32.32 0.64 -37.38
CA GLU A 215 33.61 0.07 -37.76
C GLU A 215 33.53 -0.53 -39.18
N GLY A 216 34.01 0.23 -40.17
CA GLY A 216 33.90 -0.18 -41.59
C GLY A 216 32.43 -0.17 -42.06
N ASN A 217 31.91 -1.34 -42.43
CA ASN A 217 30.50 -1.53 -42.79
C ASN A 217 29.65 -2.10 -41.63
N ARG A 218 30.23 -2.27 -40.44
CA ARG A 218 29.52 -2.73 -39.24
C ARG A 218 29.07 -1.53 -38.40
N TYR A 219 27.82 -1.56 -37.97
CA TYR A 219 27.18 -0.56 -37.13
C TYR A 219 26.67 -1.22 -35.86
N GLU A 220 27.16 -0.75 -34.71
CA GLU A 220 26.64 -1.15 -33.40
C GLU A 220 25.66 -0.07 -32.95
N VAL A 221 24.39 -0.42 -32.95
CA VAL A 221 23.27 0.44 -32.55
C VAL A 221 22.89 0.12 -31.11
N THR A 222 22.86 1.14 -30.27
CA THR A 222 22.40 1.03 -28.87
C THR A 222 21.08 1.75 -28.72
N VAL A 223 20.03 1.00 -28.34
CA VAL A 223 18.71 1.52 -27.97
C VAL A 223 18.37 1.05 -26.57
N THR A 224 18.24 1.99 -25.64
CA THR A 224 17.90 1.70 -24.24
C THR A 224 16.64 2.46 -23.81
N ALA A 225 16.07 2.00 -22.71
CA ALA A 225 15.03 2.70 -21.97
C ALA A 225 15.53 3.06 -20.57
N LEU A 226 15.03 4.17 -20.04
CA LEU A 226 15.11 4.46 -18.61
C LEU A 226 13.87 3.84 -17.95
N VAL A 227 14.09 2.83 -17.12
CA VAL A 227 13.05 2.07 -16.42
C VAL A 227 13.22 2.19 -14.91
N PRO A 228 12.17 1.94 -14.10
CA PRO A 228 12.33 1.84 -12.66
C PRO A 228 13.42 0.81 -12.29
N ALA A 229 14.27 1.14 -11.31
CA ALA A 229 15.26 0.19 -10.80
C ALA A 229 14.60 -1.12 -10.35
N GLU A 230 15.27 -2.26 -10.56
CA GLU A 230 14.79 -3.58 -10.15
C GLU A 230 14.81 -3.72 -8.61
N LEU A 231 13.74 -3.24 -7.96
CA LEU A 231 13.56 -3.32 -6.52
C LEU A 231 12.35 -4.20 -6.18
N PRO A 232 12.32 -4.89 -5.02
CA PRO A 232 11.18 -5.71 -4.60
C PRO A 232 9.85 -4.96 -4.47
N TRP A 233 9.91 -3.63 -4.39
CA TRP A 233 8.78 -2.71 -4.33
C TRP A 233 8.69 -1.79 -5.56
N ALA A 234 9.53 -2.01 -6.57
CA ALA A 234 9.39 -1.30 -7.83
C ALA A 234 8.07 -1.68 -8.49
N GLN A 235 7.53 -0.75 -9.26
CA GLN A 235 6.39 -1.02 -10.11
C GLN A 235 6.71 -2.17 -11.07
N ASP A 236 5.77 -3.11 -11.21
CA ASP A 236 5.93 -4.25 -12.10
C ASP A 236 5.74 -3.80 -13.55
N CYS A 237 6.84 -3.63 -14.28
CA CYS A 237 6.84 -3.26 -15.70
C CYS A 237 7.00 -4.46 -16.65
N SER A 238 6.77 -5.70 -16.17
CA SER A 238 7.02 -6.91 -16.95
C SER A 238 6.01 -7.21 -18.06
N GLU A 239 4.83 -6.57 -18.03
CA GLU A 239 3.85 -6.67 -19.11
C GLU A 239 4.25 -5.75 -20.27
N LEU A 240 4.76 -6.34 -21.35
CA LEU A 240 5.26 -5.62 -22.54
C LEU A 240 4.24 -5.66 -23.67
N ASP A 241 3.21 -4.82 -23.57
CA ASP A 241 2.06 -4.82 -24.47
C ASP A 241 2.03 -3.62 -25.45
N LEU A 242 2.92 -2.64 -25.27
CA LEU A 242 3.12 -1.50 -26.17
C LEU A 242 4.26 -1.77 -27.14
N GLU A 243 4.05 -1.57 -28.43
CA GLU A 243 5.15 -1.51 -29.40
C GLU A 243 5.52 -0.05 -29.65
N LEU A 244 6.81 0.24 -29.57
CA LEU A 244 7.42 1.55 -29.81
C LEU A 244 8.56 1.40 -30.82
N ASP A 245 9.00 2.53 -31.37
CA ASP A 245 10.13 2.59 -32.30
C ASP A 245 11.16 3.63 -31.88
N ALA A 246 12.43 3.34 -32.20
CA ALA A 246 13.54 4.27 -32.16
C ALA A 246 14.15 4.37 -33.56
N VAL A 247 14.51 5.58 -33.98
CA VAL A 247 15.08 5.84 -35.30
C VAL A 247 16.51 6.33 -35.14
N VAL A 248 17.46 5.51 -35.57
CA VAL A 248 18.90 5.79 -35.43
C VAL A 248 19.51 6.07 -36.80
N TYR A 249 19.98 7.30 -37.00
CA TYR A 249 20.64 7.70 -38.23
C TYR A 249 22.08 7.14 -38.29
N ILE A 250 22.40 6.41 -39.36
CA ILE A 250 23.71 5.75 -39.52
C ILE A 250 24.65 6.46 -40.50
N GLY A 251 24.22 7.58 -41.09
CA GLY A 251 25.03 8.34 -42.04
C GLY A 251 24.74 8.00 -43.50
N GLU A 252 25.63 8.49 -44.36
CA GLU A 252 25.63 8.16 -45.79
C GLU A 252 26.29 6.79 -46.03
N VAL A 253 25.66 6.01 -46.90
CA VAL A 253 26.07 4.68 -47.33
C VAL A 253 26.12 4.68 -48.86
N ALA A 254 27.15 4.06 -49.45
CA ALA A 254 27.25 3.98 -50.90
C ALA A 254 26.17 3.05 -51.46
N SER A 255 25.61 3.35 -52.64
CA SER A 255 24.68 2.43 -53.31
C SER A 255 25.32 1.06 -53.53
N ASP A 256 24.51 0.00 -53.39
CA ASP A 256 24.93 -1.41 -53.39
C ASP A 256 25.88 -1.83 -52.24
N GLU A 257 26.24 -0.93 -51.32
CA GLU A 257 27.00 -1.29 -50.11
C GLU A 257 26.12 -2.09 -49.15
N THR A 258 26.65 -3.20 -48.64
CA THR A 258 26.00 -4.00 -47.60
C THR A 258 26.55 -3.62 -46.23
N VAL A 259 25.64 -3.22 -45.34
CA VAL A 259 25.92 -2.84 -43.96
C VAL A 259 25.46 -3.93 -43.01
N GLU A 260 26.28 -4.23 -42.01
CA GLU A 260 25.97 -5.16 -40.93
C GLU A 260 25.55 -4.33 -39.71
N VAL A 261 24.35 -4.53 -39.19
CA VAL A 261 23.81 -3.80 -38.05
C VAL A 261 23.63 -4.77 -36.90
N THR A 262 24.24 -4.47 -35.77
CA THR A 262 24.01 -5.16 -34.50
C THR A 262 23.27 -4.21 -33.56
N VAL A 263 22.10 -4.61 -33.07
CA VAL A 263 21.32 -3.83 -32.09
C VAL A 263 21.50 -4.43 -30.70
N ASN A 264 21.94 -3.60 -29.75
CA ASN A 264 22.18 -3.96 -28.35
C ASN A 264 23.09 -5.19 -28.16
N GLY A 265 24.03 -5.44 -29.08
CA GLY A 265 24.92 -6.60 -29.04
C GLY A 265 24.27 -7.97 -29.27
N GLU A 266 22.95 -8.04 -29.47
CA GLU A 266 22.20 -9.31 -29.51
C GLU A 266 21.52 -9.58 -30.86
N HIS A 267 21.11 -8.54 -31.59
CA HIS A 267 20.34 -8.70 -32.82
C HIS A 267 21.15 -8.27 -34.04
N GLU A 268 21.58 -9.23 -34.85
CA GLU A 268 22.41 -9.00 -36.05
C GLU A 268 21.58 -9.03 -37.34
N TYR A 269 21.76 -8.03 -38.19
CA TYR A 269 21.07 -7.86 -39.47
C TYR A 269 22.04 -7.41 -40.56
N SER A 270 21.70 -7.74 -41.81
CA SER A 270 22.45 -7.31 -42.99
C SER A 270 21.51 -6.62 -43.98
N PHE A 271 21.84 -5.41 -44.39
CA PHE A 271 21.03 -4.59 -45.30
C PHE A 271 21.88 -4.06 -46.45
N THR A 272 21.34 -4.05 -47.66
CA THR A 272 22.01 -3.48 -48.83
C THR A 272 21.34 -2.18 -49.23
N ALA A 273 22.14 -1.12 -49.38
CA ALA A 273 21.65 0.20 -49.81
C ALA A 273 21.20 0.17 -51.28
N PRO A 274 20.08 0.85 -51.62
CA PRO A 274 19.54 0.90 -52.97
C PRO A 274 20.32 1.81 -53.94
#